data_AF-A0A439S8J3-F1
#
_entry.id   AF-A0A439S8J3-F1
#
_cell.length_a   1.000
_cell.length_b   1.000
_cell.length_c   1.000
_cell.angle_alpha   90.00
_cell.angle_beta   90.00
_cell.angle_gamma   90.00
#
_symmetry.space_group_name_H-M   'P 1'
#
loop_
_entity.id
_entity.type
_entity.pdbx_description
1 polymer ?
#
loop_
_entity_poly.entity_id
_entity_poly.type
_entity_poly.pdbx_seq_one_letter_code
_entity_poly.pdbx_strand_id
1 'polypeptide(L)'
;MLQRPAAAPFSKPESSTPEQLRKRARRAWLLFAAIALAIATAALYGAGLYGRTTEVGALAAQGRTDANLKVALLRAVLESPRALPLLLSEDQQVRDALAQKSAAAVDVLNRKLEGLVSGTKASVLYVIGNDGLAIASSNWREPISFVGNDYRFRDYFSGAMRAGTAEYFALGNVSKRPGLYISRRVGDDAAPLGVVVVKAEFDQLEADWHEANRPAYVSDENGVVLITSVPSWRFMTTGRLAGPDLAAIQNSQQFGDAPLMPLPITRPQALSPDVSIIHAVTPGGNEAEYLRLSTPVPSTPWRLDYLVPAEAPIAAAVREMRLLALGVIVPLLGLAAYLLWRRQSGQMRIAAEQAARTELERRVIERTEDLSRARDRLQAEISGHRSTEAKLQVVQQDLVQANRLAILGQV
;
A
#
# COMPACT_ATOMS: atom_id res chain seq x y z
N MET A 1 -46.85 -14.58 77.12
CA MET A 1 -47.09 -14.50 75.67
C MET A 1 -45.76 -14.30 74.96
N LEU A 2 -45.23 -15.32 74.30
CA LEU A 2 -44.04 -15.24 73.44
C LEU A 2 -44.39 -15.96 72.14
N GLN A 3 -44.55 -15.20 71.06
CA GLN A 3 -44.92 -15.66 69.73
C GLN A 3 -43.64 -15.88 68.91
N ARG A 4 -43.40 -17.12 68.46
CA ARG A 4 -42.35 -17.48 67.49
C ARG A 4 -42.76 -17.01 66.09
N PRO A 5 -41.86 -16.42 65.28
CA PRO A 5 -42.14 -16.12 63.89
C PRO A 5 -42.07 -17.39 63.02
N ALA A 6 -43.00 -17.49 62.07
CA ALA A 6 -43.09 -18.58 61.09
C ALA A 6 -42.00 -18.45 60.02
N ALA A 7 -41.37 -19.57 59.69
CA ALA A 7 -40.36 -19.68 58.64
C ALA A 7 -40.99 -19.53 57.25
N ALA A 8 -40.35 -18.73 56.39
CA ALA A 8 -40.71 -18.56 54.98
C ALA A 8 -40.39 -19.83 54.17
N PRO A 9 -41.20 -20.19 53.14
CA PRO A 9 -40.95 -21.37 52.32
C PRO A 9 -39.78 -21.14 51.36
N PHE A 10 -38.86 -22.10 51.30
CA PHE A 10 -37.79 -22.18 50.31
C PHE A 10 -38.36 -22.28 48.90
N SER A 11 -38.08 -21.29 48.06
CA SER A 11 -38.33 -21.33 46.61
C SER A 11 -37.46 -22.40 45.94
N LYS A 12 -38.08 -23.42 45.32
CA LYS A 12 -37.40 -24.38 44.44
C LYS A 12 -36.75 -23.62 43.26
N PRO A 13 -35.53 -23.96 42.83
CA PRO A 13 -34.96 -23.40 41.61
C PRO A 13 -35.78 -23.87 40.42
N GLU A 14 -36.38 -22.94 39.67
CA GLU A 14 -37.06 -23.23 38.40
C GLU A 14 -36.06 -23.90 37.44
N SER A 15 -36.27 -25.17 37.14
CA SER A 15 -35.56 -25.88 36.09
C SER A 15 -35.95 -25.26 34.75
N SER A 16 -35.02 -24.55 34.12
CA SER A 16 -35.22 -23.91 32.82
C SER A 16 -35.71 -24.92 31.79
N THR A 17 -36.85 -24.63 31.15
CA THR A 17 -37.50 -25.53 30.20
C THR A 17 -36.66 -25.70 28.92
N PRO A 18 -36.76 -26.85 28.21
CA PRO A 18 -36.01 -27.12 26.98
C PRO A 18 -36.18 -26.03 25.91
N GLU A 19 -37.34 -25.37 25.86
CA GLU A 19 -37.66 -24.29 24.94
C GLU A 19 -36.86 -23.00 25.25
N GLN A 20 -36.68 -22.67 26.53
CA GLN A 20 -35.87 -21.54 26.97
C GLN A 20 -34.38 -21.77 26.66
N LEU A 21 -33.90 -23.00 26.82
CA LEU A 21 -32.53 -23.39 26.47
C LEU A 21 -32.27 -23.25 24.96
N ARG A 22 -33.22 -23.66 24.10
CA ARG A 22 -33.13 -23.46 22.64
C ARG A 22 -33.09 -21.98 22.25
N LYS A 23 -33.95 -21.13 22.85
CA LYS A 23 -33.95 -19.68 22.60
C LYS A 23 -32.63 -19.02 23.04
N ARG A 24 -32.08 -19.41 24.21
CA ARG A 24 -30.77 -18.96 24.69
C ARG A 24 -29.62 -19.40 23.78
N ALA A 25 -29.63 -20.66 23.34
CA ALA A 25 -28.64 -21.19 22.40
C ALA A 25 -28.67 -20.42 21.06
N ARG A 26 -29.86 -20.15 20.51
CA ARG A 26 -30.02 -19.35 19.28
C ARG A 26 -29.45 -17.93 19.46
N ARG A 27 -29.76 -17.25 20.57
CA ARG A 27 -29.19 -15.92 20.87
C ARG A 27 -27.67 -15.98 21.00
N ALA A 28 -27.13 -17.00 21.67
CA ALA A 28 -25.69 -17.18 21.81
C ALA A 28 -24.99 -17.40 20.44
N TRP A 29 -25.59 -18.17 19.53
CA TRP A 29 -25.08 -18.34 18.17
C TRP A 29 -25.17 -17.07 17.33
N LEU A 30 -26.25 -16.28 17.46
CA LEU A 30 -26.36 -14.99 16.78
C LEU A 30 -25.29 -14.00 17.28
N LEU A 31 -25.09 -13.92 18.60
CA LEU A 31 -24.04 -13.09 19.19
C LEU A 31 -22.65 -13.57 18.77
N PHE A 32 -22.41 -14.88 18.79
CA PHE A 32 -21.16 -15.47 18.32
C PHE A 32 -20.89 -15.13 16.85
N ALA A 33 -21.90 -15.27 15.97
CA ALA A 33 -21.77 -14.94 14.56
C ALA A 33 -21.47 -13.46 14.34
N ALA A 34 -22.13 -12.56 15.08
CA ALA A 34 -21.86 -11.11 15.00
C ALA A 34 -20.44 -10.76 15.46
N ILE A 35 -19.98 -11.34 16.57
CA ILE A 35 -18.61 -11.15 17.08
C ILE A 35 -17.58 -11.75 16.12
N ALA A 36 -17.82 -12.95 15.61
CA ALA A 36 -16.96 -13.62 14.65
C ALA A 36 -16.80 -12.79 13.37
N LEU A 37 -17.90 -12.24 12.86
CA LEU A 37 -17.89 -11.35 11.70
C LEU A 37 -17.11 -10.06 11.99
N ALA A 38 -17.30 -9.45 13.15
CA ALA A 38 -16.56 -8.25 13.56
C ALA A 38 -15.05 -8.52 13.66
N ILE A 39 -14.65 -9.63 14.29
CA ILE A 39 -13.25 -10.04 14.43
C ILE A 39 -12.63 -10.32 13.05
N ALA A 40 -13.33 -11.10 12.20
CA ALA A 40 -12.85 -11.40 10.86
C ALA A 40 -12.67 -10.13 10.02
N THR A 41 -13.65 -9.22 10.07
CA THR A 41 -13.58 -7.94 9.34
C THR A 41 -12.42 -7.07 9.84
N ALA A 42 -12.29 -6.90 11.16
CA ALA A 42 -11.23 -6.11 11.76
C ALA A 42 -9.84 -6.66 11.43
N ALA A 43 -9.69 -7.99 11.47
CA ALA A 43 -8.41 -8.61 11.17
C ALA A 43 -8.06 -8.59 9.68
N LEU A 44 -9.03 -8.81 8.77
CA LEU A 44 -8.80 -8.68 7.33
C LEU A 44 -8.44 -7.24 6.94
N TYR A 45 -9.05 -6.26 7.60
CA TYR A 45 -8.73 -4.86 7.45
C TYR A 45 -7.32 -4.55 7.97
N GLY A 46 -7.01 -4.97 9.20
CA GLY A 46 -5.69 -4.77 9.82
C GLY A 46 -4.56 -5.46 9.04
N ALA A 47 -4.77 -6.70 8.60
CA ALA A 47 -3.81 -7.43 7.76
C ALA A 47 -3.59 -6.74 6.41
N GLY A 48 -4.66 -6.20 5.80
CA GLY A 48 -4.56 -5.43 4.57
C GLY A 48 -3.78 -4.12 4.76
N LEU A 49 -4.03 -3.38 5.83
CA LEU A 49 -3.25 -2.18 6.16
C LEU A 49 -1.77 -2.51 6.38
N TYR A 50 -1.50 -3.55 7.18
CA TYR A 50 -0.14 -4.00 7.46
C TYR A 50 0.61 -4.40 6.19
N GLY A 51 -0.01 -5.23 5.33
CA GLY A 51 0.57 -5.64 4.05
C GLY A 51 0.87 -4.45 3.15
N ARG A 52 -0.06 -3.49 3.03
CA ARG A 52 0.16 -2.26 2.26
C ARG A 52 1.32 -1.43 2.81
N THR A 53 1.37 -1.18 4.12
CA THR A 53 2.40 -0.33 4.72
C THR A 53 3.79 -0.95 4.61
N THR A 54 3.90 -2.27 4.80
CA THR A 54 5.16 -2.99 4.69
C THR A 54 5.66 -2.99 3.26
N GLU A 55 4.79 -3.28 2.29
CA GLU A 55 5.17 -3.33 0.88
C GLU A 55 5.55 -1.94 0.33
N VAL A 56 4.79 -0.91 0.68
CA VAL A 56 5.14 0.48 0.33
C VAL A 56 6.51 0.86 0.89
N GLY A 57 6.81 0.47 2.13
CA GLY A 57 8.13 0.69 2.74
C GLY A 57 9.25 -0.05 2.01
N ALA A 58 9.02 -1.32 1.63
CA ALA A 58 9.97 -2.13 0.88
C ALA A 58 10.25 -1.55 -0.51
N LEU A 59 9.20 -1.20 -1.26
CA LEU A 59 9.31 -0.54 -2.57
C LEU A 59 10.00 0.81 -2.48
N ALA A 60 9.74 1.60 -1.43
CA ALA A 60 10.41 2.87 -1.22
C ALA A 60 11.91 2.68 -0.96
N ALA A 61 12.30 1.70 -0.15
CA ALA A 61 13.70 1.41 0.14
C ALA A 61 14.45 0.93 -1.11
N GLN A 62 13.87 0.00 -1.86
CA GLN A 62 14.45 -0.49 -3.12
C GLN A 62 14.53 0.63 -4.17
N GLY A 63 13.42 1.35 -4.39
CA GLY A 63 13.36 2.45 -5.35
C GLY A 63 14.35 3.56 -5.02
N ARG A 64 14.68 3.80 -3.75
CA ARG A 64 15.68 4.81 -3.34
C ARG A 64 17.08 4.39 -3.74
N THR A 65 17.41 3.10 -3.58
CA THR A 65 18.68 2.53 -4.06
C THR A 65 18.82 2.69 -5.57
N ASP A 66 17.77 2.35 -6.33
CA ASP A 66 17.75 2.49 -7.79
C ASP A 66 17.87 3.96 -8.22
N ALA A 67 17.11 4.86 -7.58
CA ALA A 67 17.18 6.30 -7.85
C ALA A 67 18.59 6.85 -7.57
N ASN A 68 19.22 6.43 -6.46
CA ASN A 68 20.59 6.84 -6.14
C ASN A 68 21.61 6.31 -7.15
N LEU A 69 21.43 5.09 -7.67
CA LEU A 69 22.26 4.57 -8.76
C LEU A 69 22.11 5.40 -10.04
N LYS A 70 20.87 5.77 -10.41
CA LYS A 70 20.63 6.66 -11.56
C LYS A 70 21.26 8.05 -11.37
N VAL A 71 21.19 8.62 -10.17
CA VAL A 71 21.89 9.88 -9.83
C VAL A 71 23.41 9.72 -9.95
N ALA A 72 23.97 8.62 -9.47
CA ALA A 72 25.42 8.35 -9.58
C ALA A 72 25.87 8.22 -11.05
N LEU A 73 25.07 7.54 -11.88
CA LEU A 73 25.31 7.43 -13.33
C LEU A 73 25.23 8.79 -14.01
N LEU A 74 24.18 9.59 -13.74
CA LEU A 74 24.07 10.96 -14.27
C LEU A 74 25.29 11.79 -13.88
N ARG A 75 25.71 11.73 -12.62
CA ARG A 75 26.92 12.45 -12.15
C ARG A 75 28.14 12.01 -12.94
N ALA A 76 28.36 10.71 -13.13
CA ALA A 76 29.48 10.21 -13.93
C ALA A 76 29.46 10.73 -15.38
N VAL A 77 28.26 10.84 -15.99
CA VAL A 77 28.09 11.44 -17.33
C VAL A 77 28.43 12.94 -17.33
N LEU A 78 28.17 13.67 -16.23
CA LEU A 78 28.44 15.11 -16.12
C LEU A 78 29.90 15.47 -15.80
N GLU A 79 30.63 14.63 -15.08
CA GLU A 79 32.01 14.94 -14.61
C GLU A 79 33.00 15.08 -15.78
N SER A 80 32.96 14.18 -16.78
CA SER A 80 33.91 14.22 -17.91
C SER A 80 33.78 15.50 -18.75
N PRO A 81 32.56 15.92 -19.18
CA PRO A 81 32.36 17.19 -19.87
C PRO A 81 32.80 18.43 -19.06
N ARG A 82 32.70 18.42 -17.73
CA ARG A 82 33.08 19.57 -16.87
C ARG A 82 34.59 19.85 -16.86
N ALA A 83 35.42 18.82 -17.03
CA ALA A 83 36.87 18.98 -17.06
C ALA A 83 37.37 19.70 -18.32
N LEU A 84 36.66 19.56 -19.45
CA LEU A 84 37.14 20.03 -20.74
C LEU A 84 37.24 21.56 -20.84
N PRO A 85 36.22 22.38 -20.49
CA PRO A 85 36.34 23.84 -20.54
C PRO A 85 37.37 24.36 -19.55
N LEU A 86 37.54 23.70 -18.39
CA LEU A 86 38.58 24.01 -17.40
C LEU A 86 39.98 23.90 -17.99
N LEU A 87 40.29 22.81 -18.69
CA LEU A 87 41.60 22.62 -19.30
C LEU A 87 41.80 23.51 -20.53
N LEU A 88 40.78 23.63 -21.37
CA LEU A 88 40.84 24.39 -22.61
C LEU A 88 40.84 25.90 -22.39
N SER A 89 40.35 26.43 -21.26
CA SER A 89 40.45 27.86 -20.96
C SER A 89 41.89 28.32 -20.73
N GLU A 90 42.77 27.41 -20.31
CA GLU A 90 44.18 27.67 -20.08
C GLU A 90 45.07 27.21 -21.25
N ASP A 91 44.46 26.66 -22.31
CA ASP A 91 45.20 26.10 -23.42
C ASP A 91 45.75 27.17 -24.38
N GLN A 92 47.03 27.04 -24.74
CA GLN A 92 47.71 28.02 -25.59
C GLN A 92 47.09 28.11 -26.99
N GLN A 93 46.65 26.99 -27.59
CA GLN A 93 46.09 27.01 -28.94
C GLN A 93 44.71 27.70 -28.97
N VAL A 94 43.95 27.58 -27.87
CA VAL A 94 42.70 28.34 -27.69
C VAL A 94 43.00 29.84 -27.60
N ARG A 95 43.98 30.24 -26.77
CA ARG A 95 44.40 31.64 -26.61
C ARG A 95 44.93 32.21 -27.92
N ASP A 96 45.77 31.48 -28.65
CA ASP A 96 46.34 31.88 -29.94
C ASP A 96 45.26 32.10 -31.00
N ALA A 97 44.29 31.17 -31.11
CA ALA A 97 43.19 31.30 -32.06
C ALA A 97 42.30 32.51 -31.74
N LEU A 98 42.03 32.78 -30.47
CA LEU A 98 41.24 33.94 -30.03
C LEU A 98 41.97 35.27 -30.24
N ALA A 99 43.28 35.31 -30.00
CA ALA A 99 44.08 36.53 -30.11
C ALA A 99 44.43 36.87 -31.57
N GLN A 100 44.86 35.88 -32.35
CA GLN A 100 45.32 36.10 -33.73
C GLN A 100 44.16 36.11 -34.73
N LYS A 101 43.09 35.35 -34.46
CA LYS A 101 41.95 35.11 -35.37
C LYS A 101 42.38 34.74 -36.80
N SER A 102 43.55 34.11 -36.96
CA SER A 102 44.09 33.72 -38.27
C SER A 102 43.49 32.39 -38.73
N ALA A 103 43.31 32.21 -40.04
CA ALA A 103 42.77 30.96 -40.60
C ALA A 103 43.59 29.72 -40.22
N ALA A 104 44.92 29.87 -40.12
CA ALA A 104 45.82 28.80 -39.71
C ALA A 104 45.63 28.40 -38.25
N ALA A 105 45.50 29.37 -37.33
CA ALA A 105 45.28 29.09 -35.91
C ALA A 105 43.91 28.44 -35.67
N VAL A 106 42.87 28.92 -36.37
CA VAL A 106 41.51 28.36 -36.30
C VAL A 106 41.47 26.93 -36.83
N ASP A 107 42.13 26.62 -37.94
CA ASP A 107 42.17 25.27 -38.50
C ASP A 107 42.90 24.27 -37.56
N VAL A 108 44.01 24.69 -36.93
CA VAL A 108 44.69 23.89 -35.90
C VAL A 108 43.75 23.60 -34.72
N LEU A 109 43.03 24.62 -34.25
CA LEU A 109 42.10 24.47 -33.14
C LEU A 109 40.91 23.57 -33.52
N ASN A 110 40.33 23.72 -34.70
CA ASN A 110 39.24 22.87 -35.21
C ASN A 110 39.59 21.38 -35.13
N ARG A 111 40.75 20.99 -35.67
CA ARG A 111 41.22 19.59 -35.64
C ARG A 111 41.45 19.08 -34.24
N LYS A 112 41.97 19.93 -33.34
CA LYS A 112 42.13 19.57 -31.92
C LYS A 112 40.78 19.30 -31.26
N LEU A 113 39.82 20.21 -31.40
CA LEU A 113 38.50 20.05 -30.80
C LEU A 113 37.78 18.82 -31.35
N GLU A 114 37.88 18.56 -32.66
CA GLU A 114 37.38 17.34 -33.32
C GLU A 114 37.98 16.07 -32.70
N GLY A 115 39.31 16.01 -32.53
CA GLY A 115 39.99 14.86 -31.91
C GLY A 115 39.68 14.66 -30.41
N LEU A 116 39.31 15.73 -29.69
CA LEU A 116 38.92 15.63 -28.28
C LEU A 116 37.50 15.10 -28.10
N VAL A 117 36.59 15.33 -29.05
CA VAL A 117 35.21 14.81 -28.98
C VAL A 117 35.20 13.29 -29.03
N SER A 118 35.94 12.66 -29.96
CA SER A 118 35.88 11.21 -30.19
C SER A 118 36.28 10.35 -28.97
N GLY A 119 37.01 10.92 -28.01
CA GLY A 119 37.42 10.26 -26.77
C GLY A 119 36.63 10.67 -25.52
N THR A 120 35.63 11.55 -25.63
CA THR A 120 34.92 12.13 -24.49
C THR A 120 33.41 11.91 -24.57
N LYS A 121 32.68 12.23 -23.50
CA LYS A 121 31.20 12.23 -23.48
C LYS A 121 30.59 13.53 -24.01
N ALA A 122 31.40 14.39 -24.62
CA ALA A 122 30.93 15.60 -25.26
C ALA A 122 30.35 15.31 -26.64
N SER A 123 29.29 16.02 -27.01
CA SER A 123 28.71 15.98 -28.36
C SER A 123 29.37 17.00 -29.29
N VAL A 124 29.66 18.20 -28.79
CA VAL A 124 30.31 19.28 -29.54
C VAL A 124 31.21 20.08 -28.60
N LEU A 125 32.41 20.41 -29.06
CA LEU A 125 33.33 21.37 -28.43
C LEU A 125 33.48 22.58 -29.35
N TYR A 126 33.43 23.79 -28.83
CA TYR A 126 33.59 24.98 -29.65
C TYR A 126 34.09 26.17 -28.84
N VAL A 127 34.68 27.13 -29.55
CA VAL A 127 35.24 28.35 -28.96
C VAL A 127 34.55 29.55 -29.57
N ILE A 128 34.08 30.43 -28.69
CA ILE A 128 33.37 31.66 -29.03
C ILE A 128 34.30 32.84 -28.73
N GLY A 129 34.44 33.76 -29.67
CA GLY A 129 35.16 35.02 -29.46
C GLY A 129 34.45 35.94 -28.48
N ASN A 130 35.13 36.98 -28.01
CA ASN A 130 34.52 38.04 -27.18
C ASN A 130 33.42 38.84 -27.90
N ASP A 131 33.37 38.77 -29.23
CA ASP A 131 32.29 39.27 -30.09
C ASP A 131 31.05 38.35 -30.10
N GLY A 132 31.14 37.18 -29.46
CA GLY A 132 30.07 36.20 -29.36
C GLY A 132 29.88 35.32 -30.59
N LEU A 133 30.80 35.37 -31.55
CA LEU A 133 30.80 34.50 -32.72
C LEU A 133 31.66 33.26 -32.46
N ALA A 134 31.17 32.08 -32.83
CA ALA A 134 31.98 30.86 -32.77
C ALA A 134 33.10 30.90 -33.81
N ILE A 135 34.35 30.86 -33.35
CA ILE A 135 35.54 30.92 -34.22
C ILE A 135 36.04 29.53 -34.63
N ALA A 136 35.83 28.52 -33.78
CA ALA A 136 36.29 27.16 -34.00
C ALA A 136 35.31 26.16 -33.37
N SER A 137 35.17 24.98 -33.95
CA SER A 137 34.31 23.92 -33.44
C SER A 137 34.80 22.53 -33.84
N SER A 138 34.48 21.53 -33.03
CA SER A 138 34.71 20.12 -33.33
C SER A 138 33.88 19.64 -34.52
N ASN A 139 32.70 20.22 -34.77
CA ASN A 139 31.82 19.85 -35.87
C ASN A 139 32.01 20.72 -37.12
N TRP A 140 33.18 21.36 -37.26
CA TRP A 140 33.47 22.34 -38.31
C TRP A 140 33.33 21.82 -39.75
N ARG A 141 33.43 20.50 -39.97
CA ARG A 141 33.24 19.85 -41.28
C ARG A 141 31.78 19.45 -41.55
N GLU A 142 30.91 19.52 -40.55
CA GLU A 142 29.52 19.08 -40.68
C GLU A 142 28.64 20.17 -41.30
N PRO A 143 27.54 19.80 -41.99
CA PRO A 143 26.57 20.79 -42.51
C PRO A 143 25.97 21.68 -41.42
N ILE A 144 25.91 21.18 -40.17
CA ILE A 144 25.40 21.89 -38.99
C ILE A 144 26.54 22.50 -38.16
N SER A 145 27.65 22.87 -38.79
CA SER A 145 28.81 23.49 -38.16
C SER A 145 28.43 24.69 -37.30
N PHE A 146 29.04 24.78 -36.11
CA PHE A 146 28.80 25.91 -35.21
C PHE A 146 29.61 27.15 -35.57
N VAL A 147 30.66 27.00 -36.39
CA VAL A 147 31.55 28.10 -36.78
C VAL A 147 30.75 29.22 -37.48
N GLY A 148 30.98 30.46 -37.07
CA GLY A 148 30.35 31.66 -37.62
C GLY A 148 28.98 32.02 -37.01
N ASN A 149 28.36 31.14 -36.22
CA ASN A 149 27.09 31.45 -35.58
C ASN A 149 27.26 32.41 -34.40
N ASP A 150 26.23 33.24 -34.17
CA ASP A 150 26.12 34.16 -33.05
C ASP A 150 25.52 33.46 -31.82
N TYR A 151 26.18 33.61 -30.68
CA TYR A 151 25.77 33.06 -29.39
C TYR A 151 25.68 34.11 -28.28
N ARG A 152 25.70 35.41 -28.59
CA ARG A 152 25.63 36.50 -27.58
C ARG A 152 24.39 36.43 -26.69
N PHE A 153 23.29 35.95 -27.24
CA PHE A 153 22.01 35.81 -26.54
C PHE A 153 21.94 34.58 -25.63
N ARG A 154 22.97 33.71 -25.61
CA ARG A 154 22.98 32.50 -24.81
C ARG A 154 23.54 32.74 -23.41
N ASP A 155 22.82 32.27 -22.40
CA ASP A 155 23.20 32.43 -21.00
C ASP A 155 24.52 31.76 -20.64
N TYR A 156 24.89 30.65 -21.30
CA TYR A 156 26.22 30.06 -21.11
C TYR A 156 27.34 30.99 -21.59
N PHE A 157 27.13 31.77 -22.66
CA PHE A 157 28.16 32.71 -23.14
C PHE A 157 28.23 33.93 -22.22
N SER A 158 27.12 34.62 -22.02
CA SER A 158 27.08 35.85 -21.24
C SER A 158 27.37 35.60 -19.75
N GLY A 159 26.94 34.45 -19.22
CA GLY A 159 27.23 33.98 -17.87
C GLY A 159 28.70 33.67 -17.67
N ALA A 160 29.33 32.90 -18.56
CA ALA A 160 30.77 32.61 -18.46
C ALA A 160 31.62 33.87 -18.63
N MET A 161 31.29 34.76 -19.56
CA MET A 161 32.01 36.03 -19.72
C MET A 161 31.99 36.88 -18.44
N ARG A 162 30.90 36.83 -17.64
CA ARG A 162 30.72 37.61 -16.42
C ARG A 162 31.26 36.93 -15.16
N ALA A 163 30.95 35.65 -14.97
CA ALA A 163 31.24 34.91 -13.74
C ALA A 163 32.43 33.95 -13.86
N GLY A 164 33.03 33.86 -15.06
CA GLY A 164 34.12 32.94 -15.37
C GLY A 164 33.64 31.56 -15.83
N THR A 165 32.51 31.07 -15.32
CA THR A 165 31.89 29.80 -15.74
C THR A 165 30.37 29.93 -15.85
N ALA A 166 29.74 29.07 -16.65
CA ALA A 166 28.29 28.89 -16.65
C ALA A 166 27.91 27.48 -17.13
N GLU A 167 26.85 26.93 -16.55
CA GLU A 167 26.20 25.70 -16.98
C GLU A 167 24.74 26.02 -17.32
N TYR A 168 24.29 25.59 -18.51
CA TYR A 168 22.96 25.93 -19.00
C TYR A 168 22.39 24.81 -19.85
N PHE A 169 21.23 24.28 -19.48
CA PHE A 169 20.55 23.27 -20.30
C PHE A 169 19.68 23.95 -21.35
N ALA A 170 19.80 23.59 -22.62
CA ALA A 170 18.97 24.18 -23.68
C ALA A 170 18.77 23.26 -24.88
N LEU A 171 17.74 23.57 -25.67
CA LEU A 171 17.56 23.06 -27.02
C LEU A 171 18.50 23.81 -27.98
N GLY A 172 19.35 23.06 -28.71
CA GLY A 172 20.26 23.67 -29.69
C GLY A 172 19.51 24.33 -30.85
N ASN A 173 19.88 25.56 -31.22
CA ASN A 173 19.20 26.27 -32.32
C ASN A 173 19.47 25.63 -33.69
N VAL A 174 20.70 25.20 -33.92
CA VAL A 174 21.13 24.58 -35.18
C VAL A 174 20.82 23.08 -35.16
N SER A 175 21.28 22.36 -34.14
CA SER A 175 21.15 20.90 -34.09
C SER A 175 19.74 20.41 -33.71
N LYS A 176 18.89 21.27 -33.12
CA LYS A 176 17.58 20.91 -32.55
C LYS A 176 17.63 19.75 -31.55
N ARG A 177 18.80 19.54 -30.93
CA ARG A 177 19.03 18.50 -29.92
C ARG A 177 19.22 19.14 -28.53
N PRO A 178 18.53 18.64 -27.49
CA PRO A 178 18.70 19.11 -26.11
C PRO A 178 20.09 18.74 -25.59
N GLY A 179 20.63 19.56 -24.70
CA GLY A 179 21.89 19.24 -24.04
C GLY A 179 22.27 20.25 -22.97
N LEU A 180 23.23 19.86 -22.14
CA LEU A 180 23.87 20.73 -21.18
C LEU A 180 25.07 21.42 -21.83
N TYR A 181 25.07 22.74 -21.80
CA TYR A 181 26.18 23.57 -22.25
C TYR A 181 26.99 24.01 -21.04
N ILE A 182 28.25 23.59 -20.99
CA ILE A 182 29.20 23.92 -19.93
C ILE A 182 30.25 24.83 -20.54
N SER A 183 30.46 25.98 -19.93
CA SER A 183 31.24 27.06 -20.53
C SER A 183 32.19 27.69 -19.53
N ARG A 184 33.34 28.12 -20.04
CA ARG A 184 34.37 28.80 -19.24
C ARG A 184 35.06 29.90 -20.05
N ARG A 185 35.24 31.05 -19.41
CA ARG A 185 35.93 32.20 -19.99
C ARG A 185 37.40 31.89 -20.23
N VAL A 186 37.91 32.39 -21.36
CA VAL A 186 39.33 32.39 -21.71
C VAL A 186 39.90 33.78 -21.48
N GLY A 187 41.02 33.86 -20.77
CA GLY A 187 41.63 35.14 -20.38
C GLY A 187 41.09 35.69 -19.06
N ASP A 188 41.64 36.82 -18.65
CA ASP A 188 41.36 37.44 -17.37
C ASP A 188 40.00 38.15 -17.36
N ASP A 189 39.44 38.36 -16.17
CA ASP A 189 38.16 39.06 -15.99
C ASP A 189 38.17 40.49 -16.56
N ALA A 190 39.32 41.17 -16.47
CA ALA A 190 39.51 42.52 -16.99
C ALA A 190 39.64 42.57 -18.53
N ALA A 191 40.02 41.45 -19.17
CA ALA A 191 40.29 41.38 -20.60
C ALA A 191 39.92 39.99 -21.17
N PRO A 192 38.61 39.65 -21.21
CA PRO A 192 38.16 38.37 -21.70
C PRO A 192 38.44 38.24 -23.21
N LEU A 193 39.06 37.13 -23.59
CA LEU A 193 39.32 36.81 -25.01
C LEU A 193 38.12 36.12 -25.66
N GLY A 194 37.37 35.33 -24.89
CA GLY A 194 36.25 34.53 -25.38
C GLY A 194 35.82 33.47 -24.37
N VAL A 195 35.13 32.44 -24.85
CA VAL A 195 34.58 31.35 -24.04
C VAL A 195 34.81 30.01 -24.75
N VAL A 196 35.30 29.01 -24.02
CA VAL A 196 35.24 27.61 -24.45
C VAL A 196 33.92 27.01 -23.99
N VAL A 197 33.23 26.31 -24.88
CA VAL A 197 31.96 25.65 -24.59
C VAL A 197 32.02 24.18 -24.97
N VAL A 198 31.48 23.35 -24.09
CA VAL A 198 31.23 21.93 -24.31
C VAL A 198 29.73 21.70 -24.24
N LYS A 199 29.18 20.99 -25.22
CA LYS A 199 27.81 20.50 -25.19
C LYS A 199 27.82 19.01 -24.83
N ALA A 200 27.15 18.64 -23.74
CA ALA A 200 26.88 17.25 -23.38
C ALA A 200 25.43 16.88 -23.71
N GLU A 201 25.24 15.70 -24.29
CA GLU A 201 23.92 15.13 -24.60
C GLU A 201 23.70 13.86 -23.76
N PHE A 202 22.44 13.46 -23.61
CA PHE A 202 22.04 12.44 -22.63
C PHE A 202 21.38 11.21 -23.26
N ASP A 203 21.39 11.07 -24.59
CA ASP A 203 20.67 10.01 -25.31
C ASP A 203 21.03 8.60 -24.78
N GLN A 204 22.33 8.33 -24.57
CA GLN A 204 22.76 7.04 -24.03
C GLN A 204 22.29 6.83 -22.59
N LEU A 205 22.37 7.86 -21.75
CA LEU A 205 21.90 7.78 -20.36
C LEU A 205 20.39 7.54 -20.29
N GLU A 206 19.63 8.21 -21.15
CA GLU A 206 18.17 8.06 -21.25
C GLU A 206 17.78 6.68 -21.77
N ALA A 207 18.55 6.13 -22.73
CA ALA A 207 18.40 4.75 -23.18
C ALA A 207 18.73 3.74 -22.07
N ASP A 208 19.81 3.95 -21.31
CA ASP A 208 20.17 3.09 -20.17
C ASP A 208 19.14 3.16 -19.03
N TRP A 209 18.40 4.27 -18.93
CA TRP A 209 17.28 4.43 -18.00
C TRP A 209 15.96 3.89 -18.54
N HIS A 210 15.90 3.50 -19.80
CA HIS A 210 14.68 3.01 -20.42
C HIS A 210 14.35 1.62 -19.88
N GLU A 211 13.58 1.60 -18.80
CA GLU A 211 13.06 0.40 -18.17
C GLU A 211 11.55 0.37 -18.32
N ALA A 212 11.03 -0.78 -18.79
CA ALA A 212 9.60 -0.96 -19.00
C ALA A 212 8.82 -0.66 -17.72
N ASN A 213 7.83 0.23 -17.82
CA ASN A 213 7.01 0.68 -16.71
C ASN A 213 7.77 1.29 -15.52
N ARG A 214 9.03 1.72 -15.68
CA ARG A 214 9.78 2.42 -14.62
C ARG A 214 10.40 3.73 -15.13
N PRO A 215 9.57 4.74 -15.42
CA PRO A 215 10.06 6.03 -15.91
C PRO A 215 11.03 6.70 -14.93
N ALA A 216 12.06 7.34 -15.49
CA ALA A 216 12.95 8.24 -14.77
C ALA A 216 13.04 9.56 -15.52
N TYR A 217 13.05 10.67 -14.79
CA TYR A 217 13.27 11.99 -15.37
C TYR A 217 13.97 12.92 -14.40
N VAL A 218 14.61 13.95 -14.94
CA VAL A 218 15.31 15.00 -14.19
C VAL A 218 14.66 16.33 -14.52
N SER A 219 14.29 17.09 -13.50
CA SER A 219 13.76 18.44 -13.64
C SER A 219 14.70 19.50 -13.06
N ASP A 220 14.64 20.70 -13.62
CA ASP A 220 15.33 21.88 -13.08
C ASP A 220 14.61 22.50 -11.87
N GLU A 221 15.13 23.62 -11.38
CA GLU A 221 14.53 24.40 -10.27
C GLU A 221 13.12 24.92 -10.56
N ASN A 222 12.77 25.09 -11.84
CA ASN A 222 11.45 25.52 -12.27
C ASN A 222 10.50 24.32 -12.49
N GLY A 223 11.00 23.10 -12.32
CA GLY A 223 10.24 21.88 -12.53
C GLY A 223 10.07 21.49 -14.00
N VAL A 224 10.87 22.06 -14.92
CA VAL A 224 10.88 21.66 -16.34
C VAL A 224 11.72 20.39 -16.50
N VAL A 225 11.16 19.38 -17.17
CA VAL A 225 11.84 18.11 -17.42
C VAL A 225 12.92 18.27 -18.49
N LEU A 226 14.18 18.05 -18.11
CA LEU A 226 15.35 18.21 -18.96
C LEU A 226 15.80 16.88 -19.59
N ILE A 227 15.95 15.84 -18.76
CA ILE A 227 16.45 14.50 -19.12
C ILE A 227 15.36 13.49 -18.77
N THR A 228 15.04 12.55 -19.66
CA THR A 228 13.96 11.59 -19.40
C THR A 228 14.09 10.29 -20.19
N SER A 229 13.72 9.17 -19.56
CA SER A 229 13.58 7.87 -20.26
C SER A 229 12.28 7.73 -21.06
N VAL A 230 11.38 8.72 -20.98
CA VAL A 230 10.12 8.82 -21.71
C VAL A 230 10.16 10.05 -22.60
N PRO A 231 10.55 9.95 -23.89
CA PRO A 231 10.86 11.11 -24.72
C PRO A 231 9.75 12.17 -24.81
N SER A 232 8.48 11.75 -24.79
CA SER A 232 7.31 12.65 -24.83
C SER A 232 7.15 13.50 -23.55
N TRP A 233 7.86 13.19 -22.48
CA TRP A 233 7.86 13.97 -21.23
C TRP A 233 8.90 15.09 -21.23
N ARG A 234 9.80 15.14 -22.22
CA ARG A 234 10.81 16.19 -22.28
C ARG A 234 10.15 17.56 -22.42
N PHE A 235 10.62 18.51 -21.62
CA PHE A 235 10.08 19.87 -21.50
C PHE A 235 8.62 19.93 -21.06
N MET A 236 8.08 18.86 -20.49
CA MET A 236 6.89 18.95 -19.64
C MET A 236 7.28 19.48 -18.26
N THR A 237 6.29 19.79 -17.43
CA THR A 237 6.52 20.41 -16.11
C THR A 237 5.98 19.53 -14.98
N THR A 238 6.66 19.50 -13.84
CA THR A 238 6.23 18.72 -12.66
C THR A 238 5.00 19.31 -11.96
N GLY A 239 4.70 20.59 -12.22
CA GLY A 239 3.51 21.30 -11.77
C GLY A 239 3.08 22.34 -12.80
N ARG A 240 2.01 23.08 -12.50
CA ARG A 240 1.60 24.21 -13.35
C ARG A 240 2.56 25.37 -13.14
N LEU A 241 3.18 25.85 -14.22
CA LEU A 241 3.91 27.12 -14.21
C LEU A 241 2.92 28.29 -14.21
N ALA A 242 3.19 29.32 -13.41
CA ALA A 242 2.41 30.54 -13.41
C ALA A 242 2.74 31.39 -14.66
N GLY A 243 1.81 32.23 -15.10
CA GLY A 243 1.95 33.08 -16.29
C GLY A 243 3.29 33.83 -16.41
N PRO A 244 3.80 34.53 -15.37
CA PRO A 244 5.07 35.26 -15.48
C PRO A 244 6.29 34.34 -15.62
N ASP A 245 6.35 33.21 -14.91
CA ASP A 245 7.46 32.26 -14.98
C ASP A 245 7.48 31.54 -16.33
N LEU A 246 6.29 31.15 -16.81
CA LEU A 246 6.12 30.55 -18.13
C LEU A 246 6.59 31.52 -19.23
N ALA A 247 6.18 32.78 -19.17
CA ALA A 247 6.59 33.80 -20.13
C ALA A 247 8.11 34.04 -20.09
N ALA A 248 8.72 34.06 -18.90
CA ALA A 248 10.17 34.19 -18.76
C ALA A 248 10.92 33.03 -19.42
N ILE A 249 10.47 31.78 -19.19
CA ILE A 249 11.06 30.57 -19.79
C ILE A 249 10.86 30.53 -21.31
N GLN A 250 9.69 30.94 -21.80
CA GLN A 250 9.45 31.00 -23.26
C GLN A 250 10.31 32.07 -23.92
N ASN A 251 10.44 33.24 -23.28
CA ASN A 251 11.24 34.36 -23.79
C ASN A 251 12.75 34.07 -23.78
N SER A 252 13.23 33.18 -22.90
CA SER A 252 14.65 32.79 -22.87
C SER A 252 15.08 31.91 -24.06
N GLN A 253 14.11 31.41 -24.85
CA GLN A 253 14.33 30.47 -25.95
C GLN A 253 15.10 29.21 -25.53
N GLN A 254 15.09 28.89 -24.23
CA GLN A 254 15.82 27.76 -23.65
C GLN A 254 15.32 26.42 -24.21
N PHE A 255 14.00 26.31 -24.40
CA PHE A 255 13.33 25.07 -24.79
C PHE A 255 12.67 25.15 -26.18
N GLY A 256 12.97 26.21 -26.96
CA GLY A 256 12.32 26.46 -28.25
C GLY A 256 10.81 26.60 -28.12
N ASP A 257 10.06 25.96 -29.02
CA ASP A 257 8.58 26.00 -29.05
C ASP A 257 7.93 24.96 -28.12
N ALA A 258 8.66 24.49 -27.09
CA ALA A 258 8.12 23.51 -26.16
C ALA A 258 6.87 24.07 -25.45
N PRO A 259 5.78 23.29 -25.36
CA PRO A 259 4.52 23.78 -24.83
C PRO A 259 4.51 23.91 -23.30
N LEU A 260 5.52 23.36 -22.59
CA LEU A 260 5.68 23.45 -21.13
C LEU A 260 4.41 23.02 -20.37
N MET A 261 3.75 21.96 -20.86
CA MET A 261 2.55 21.42 -20.24
C MET A 261 2.90 20.54 -19.03
N PRO A 262 2.04 20.48 -18.00
CA PRO A 262 2.23 19.58 -16.88
C PRO A 262 2.29 18.12 -17.32
N LEU A 263 3.19 17.35 -16.70
CA LEU A 263 3.24 15.90 -16.84
C LEU A 263 1.85 15.28 -16.63
N PRO A 264 1.52 14.16 -17.29
CA PRO A 264 0.25 13.46 -17.12
C PRO A 264 0.25 12.66 -15.80
N ILE A 265 0.55 13.36 -14.70
CA ILE A 265 0.63 12.87 -13.34
C ILE A 265 -0.51 13.49 -12.54
N THR A 266 -1.31 12.65 -11.89
CA THR A 266 -2.47 13.06 -11.11
C THR A 266 -2.43 12.46 -9.70
N ARG A 267 -3.33 12.97 -8.83
CA ARG A 267 -3.59 12.43 -7.49
C ARG A 267 -2.32 12.21 -6.63
N PRO A 268 -1.44 13.22 -6.46
CA PRO A 268 -0.27 13.06 -5.62
C PRO A 268 -0.69 12.91 -4.15
N GLN A 269 -0.30 11.79 -3.55
CA GLN A 269 -0.41 11.52 -2.12
C GLN A 269 1.00 11.43 -1.53
N ALA A 270 1.42 12.47 -0.81
CA ALA A 270 2.71 12.47 -0.13
C ALA A 270 2.73 11.44 1.01
N LEU A 271 3.75 10.58 1.02
CA LEU A 271 4.05 9.66 2.12
C LEU A 271 5.18 10.22 2.99
N SER A 272 6.14 10.89 2.35
CA SER A 272 7.23 11.64 2.95
C SER A 272 7.62 12.81 2.03
N PRO A 273 8.58 13.69 2.40
CA PRO A 273 9.00 14.80 1.54
C PRO A 273 9.51 14.37 0.15
N ASP A 274 10.13 13.19 0.07
CA ASP A 274 10.76 12.68 -1.16
C ASP A 274 10.01 11.49 -1.77
N VAL A 275 8.94 11.01 -1.14
CA VAL A 275 8.21 9.82 -1.60
C VAL A 275 6.71 10.11 -1.63
N SER A 276 6.08 9.84 -2.77
CA SER A 276 4.65 10.03 -2.95
C SER A 276 4.05 8.94 -3.82
N ILE A 277 2.81 8.54 -3.54
CA ILE A 277 2.01 7.76 -4.48
C ILE A 277 1.39 8.73 -5.49
N ILE A 278 1.45 8.40 -6.76
CA ILE A 278 0.89 9.18 -7.86
C ILE A 278 0.18 8.24 -8.85
N HIS A 279 -0.62 8.82 -9.72
CA HIS A 279 -1.11 8.13 -10.92
C HIS A 279 -0.49 8.77 -12.15
N ALA A 280 0.03 7.97 -13.07
CA ALA A 280 0.65 8.49 -14.29
C ALA A 280 0.17 7.72 -15.52
N VAL A 281 0.08 8.41 -16.65
CA VAL A 281 -0.13 7.80 -17.96
C VAL A 281 1.20 7.79 -18.71
N THR A 282 1.75 6.60 -18.95
CA THR A 282 2.93 6.40 -19.80
C THR A 282 2.53 6.20 -21.26
N PRO A 283 3.38 6.55 -22.23
CA PRO A 283 3.08 6.34 -23.65
C PRO A 283 2.75 4.88 -23.96
N GLY A 284 1.61 4.63 -24.60
CA GLY A 284 1.14 3.29 -24.94
C GLY A 284 0.56 2.48 -23.77
N GLY A 285 0.52 3.06 -22.57
CA GLY A 285 -0.04 2.46 -21.37
C GLY A 285 -1.37 3.08 -20.94
N ASN A 286 -2.02 2.43 -19.97
CA ASN A 286 -3.15 3.00 -19.24
C ASN A 286 -2.64 3.77 -18.02
N GLU A 287 -3.53 4.56 -17.41
CA GLU A 287 -3.25 5.17 -16.11
C GLU A 287 -2.96 4.06 -15.08
N ALA A 288 -1.83 4.18 -14.37
CA ALA A 288 -1.41 3.23 -13.35
C ALA A 288 -0.90 3.95 -12.09
N GLU A 289 -0.96 3.27 -10.94
CA GLU A 289 -0.44 3.77 -9.68
C GLU A 289 1.07 3.52 -9.56
N TYR A 290 1.82 4.59 -9.29
CA TYR A 290 3.26 4.56 -9.10
C TYR A 290 3.65 5.13 -7.73
N LEU A 291 4.70 4.57 -7.17
CA LEU A 291 5.49 5.20 -6.12
C LEU A 291 6.54 6.09 -6.79
N ARG A 292 6.40 7.42 -6.66
CA ARG A 292 7.39 8.40 -7.11
C ARG A 292 8.40 8.66 -6.01
N LEU A 293 9.67 8.49 -6.34
CA LEU A 293 10.81 8.82 -5.49
C LEU A 293 11.58 9.99 -6.07
N SER A 294 11.75 11.05 -5.29
CA SER A 294 12.45 12.26 -5.68
C SER A 294 13.78 12.38 -4.94
N THR A 295 14.88 12.52 -5.69
CA THR A 295 16.23 12.59 -5.14
C THR A 295 16.97 13.79 -5.75
N PRO A 296 17.61 14.66 -4.96
CA PRO A 296 18.42 15.75 -5.50
C PRO A 296 19.64 15.21 -6.25
N VAL A 297 20.02 15.87 -7.35
CA VAL A 297 21.25 15.57 -8.08
C VAL A 297 22.38 16.46 -7.54
N PRO A 298 23.37 15.91 -6.83
CA PRO A 298 24.43 16.70 -6.22
C PRO A 298 25.14 17.60 -7.23
N SER A 299 25.61 18.78 -6.80
CA SER A 299 26.30 19.80 -7.62
C SER A 299 25.45 20.44 -8.73
N THR A 300 24.13 20.25 -8.70
CA THR A 300 23.17 20.90 -9.62
C THR A 300 21.93 21.32 -8.83
N PRO A 301 21.13 22.26 -9.35
CA PRO A 301 19.80 22.54 -8.80
C PRO A 301 18.77 21.46 -9.16
N TRP A 302 19.16 20.40 -9.87
CA TRP A 302 18.23 19.42 -10.44
C TRP A 302 17.74 18.39 -9.43
N ARG A 303 16.56 17.84 -9.73
CA ARG A 303 15.99 16.69 -9.02
C ARG A 303 15.70 15.56 -9.99
N LEU A 304 16.06 14.33 -9.62
CA LEU A 304 15.69 13.11 -10.31
C LEU A 304 14.44 12.52 -9.67
N ASP A 305 13.42 12.30 -10.46
CA ASP A 305 12.22 11.55 -10.08
C ASP A 305 12.23 10.18 -10.76
N TYR A 306 11.97 9.14 -9.98
CA TYR A 306 11.90 7.75 -10.42
C TYR A 306 10.56 7.13 -10.03
N LEU A 307 9.88 6.52 -10.99
CA LEU A 307 8.53 5.98 -10.82
C LEU A 307 8.58 4.45 -10.77
N VAL A 308 8.11 3.88 -9.66
CA VAL A 308 8.06 2.43 -9.43
C VAL A 308 6.61 1.96 -9.44
N PRO A 309 6.20 0.99 -10.27
CA PRO A 309 4.85 0.44 -10.25
C PRO A 309 4.47 -0.05 -8.85
N ALA A 310 3.36 0.45 -8.32
CA ALA A 310 2.95 0.18 -6.94
C ALA A 310 1.72 -0.74 -6.85
N GLU A 311 0.82 -0.69 -7.83
CA GLU A 311 -0.48 -1.35 -7.76
C GLU A 311 -0.39 -2.87 -7.58
N ALA A 312 0.32 -3.57 -8.49
CA ALA A 312 0.39 -5.03 -8.46
C ALA A 312 1.16 -5.59 -7.24
N PRO A 313 2.35 -5.07 -6.86
CA PRO A 313 3.04 -5.53 -5.66
C PRO A 313 2.24 -5.29 -4.38
N ILE A 314 1.64 -4.10 -4.23
CA ILE A 314 0.82 -3.77 -3.05
C ILE A 314 -0.41 -4.67 -2.98
N ALA A 315 -1.11 -4.88 -4.09
CA ALA A 315 -2.28 -5.76 -4.13
C ALA A 315 -1.90 -7.23 -3.79
N ALA A 316 -0.74 -7.69 -4.24
CA ALA A 316 -0.22 -9.01 -3.90
C ALA A 316 0.08 -9.13 -2.40
N ALA A 317 0.80 -8.17 -1.81
CA ALA A 317 1.12 -8.15 -0.38
C ALA A 317 -0.14 -8.07 0.51
N VAL A 318 -1.12 -7.25 0.13
CA VAL A 318 -2.42 -7.16 0.81
C VAL A 318 -3.16 -8.49 0.77
N ARG A 319 -3.19 -9.16 -0.40
CA ARG A 319 -3.83 -10.46 -0.56
C ARG A 319 -3.14 -11.53 0.28
N GLU A 320 -1.81 -11.58 0.26
CA GLU A 320 -1.02 -12.53 1.04
C GLU A 320 -1.29 -12.38 2.55
N MET A 321 -1.21 -11.16 3.09
CA MET A 321 -1.47 -10.91 4.50
C MET A 321 -2.91 -11.24 4.90
N ARG A 322 -3.89 -10.99 4.04
CA ARG A 322 -5.29 -11.38 4.27
C ARG A 322 -5.47 -12.90 4.28
N LEU A 323 -4.81 -13.63 3.38
CA LEU A 323 -4.84 -15.10 3.37
C LEU A 323 -4.20 -15.70 4.62
N LEU A 324 -3.06 -15.15 5.06
CA LEU A 324 -2.42 -15.53 6.32
C LEU A 324 -3.34 -15.27 7.52
N ALA A 325 -4.00 -14.10 7.56
CA ALA A 325 -4.96 -13.78 8.62
C ALA A 325 -6.15 -14.75 8.65
N LEU A 326 -6.70 -15.11 7.48
CA LEU A 326 -7.76 -16.13 7.38
C LEU A 326 -7.28 -17.50 7.86
N GLY A 327 -6.06 -17.89 7.50
CA GLY A 327 -5.43 -19.13 7.93
C GLY A 327 -5.31 -19.26 9.46
N VAL A 328 -5.21 -18.14 10.18
CA VAL A 328 -5.18 -18.11 11.65
C VAL A 328 -6.59 -18.00 12.26
N ILE A 329 -7.44 -17.12 11.71
CA ILE A 329 -8.73 -16.78 12.33
C ILE A 329 -9.79 -17.84 12.12
N VAL A 330 -9.84 -18.46 10.94
CA VAL A 330 -10.86 -19.49 10.64
C VAL A 330 -10.73 -20.69 11.58
N PRO A 331 -9.52 -21.26 11.84
CA PRO A 331 -9.35 -22.30 12.84
C PRO A 331 -9.73 -21.87 14.27
N LEU A 332 -9.37 -20.65 14.69
CA LEU A 332 -9.71 -20.15 16.03
C LEU A 332 -11.21 -19.97 16.22
N LEU A 333 -11.90 -19.41 15.24
CA LEU A 333 -13.36 -19.30 15.24
C LEU A 333 -14.03 -20.67 15.17
N GLY A 334 -13.49 -21.60 14.36
CA GLY A 334 -13.96 -22.98 14.30
C GLY A 334 -13.84 -23.70 15.64
N LEU A 335 -12.72 -23.52 16.35
CA LEU A 335 -12.51 -24.06 17.68
C LEU A 335 -13.49 -23.44 18.70
N ALA A 336 -13.68 -22.11 18.67
CA ALA A 336 -14.62 -21.42 19.54
C ALA A 336 -16.07 -21.89 19.30
N ALA A 337 -16.47 -22.04 18.02
CA ALA A 337 -17.76 -22.59 17.63
C ALA A 337 -17.92 -24.04 18.11
N TYR A 338 -16.90 -24.87 17.97
CA TYR A 338 -16.89 -26.25 18.48
C TYR A 338 -17.04 -26.31 20.00
N LEU A 339 -16.33 -25.45 20.75
CA LEU A 339 -16.45 -25.35 22.21
C LEU A 339 -17.84 -24.86 22.64
N LEU A 340 -18.42 -23.89 21.93
CA LEU A 340 -19.78 -23.41 22.16
C LEU A 340 -20.81 -24.52 21.92
N TRP A 341 -20.67 -25.24 20.79
CA TRP A 341 -21.51 -26.38 20.45
C TRP A 341 -21.40 -27.51 21.49
N ARG A 342 -20.18 -27.84 21.92
CA ARG A 342 -19.92 -28.87 22.94
C ARG A 342 -20.57 -28.50 24.28
N ARG A 343 -20.47 -27.23 24.70
CA ARG A 343 -21.10 -26.72 25.92
C ARG A 343 -22.62 -26.81 25.86
N GLN A 344 -23.24 -26.34 24.77
CA GLN A 344 -24.69 -26.39 24.59
C GLN A 344 -25.21 -27.84 24.52
N SER A 345 -24.49 -28.72 23.82
CA SER A 345 -24.84 -30.14 23.74
C SER A 345 -24.79 -30.84 25.10
N GLY A 346 -23.80 -30.51 25.94
CA GLY A 346 -23.75 -30.99 27.33
C GLY A 346 -24.93 -30.51 28.18
N GLN A 347 -25.29 -29.21 28.09
CA GLN A 347 -26.44 -28.67 28.82
C GLN A 347 -27.76 -29.29 28.39
N MET A 348 -27.94 -29.57 27.09
CA MET A 348 -29.16 -30.25 26.61
C MET A 348 -29.26 -31.69 27.11
N ARG A 349 -28.14 -32.43 27.24
CA ARG A 349 -28.14 -33.79 27.80
C ARG A 349 -28.58 -33.80 29.26
N ILE A 350 -28.01 -32.91 30.08
CA ILE A 350 -28.36 -32.78 31.50
C ILE A 350 -29.84 -32.42 31.67
N ALA A 351 -30.35 -31.48 30.87
CA ALA A 351 -31.76 -31.09 30.93
C ALA A 351 -32.71 -32.22 30.49
N ALA A 352 -32.33 -33.03 29.49
CA ALA A 352 -33.10 -34.19 29.05
C ALA A 352 -33.13 -35.29 30.11
N GLU A 353 -32.01 -35.56 30.77
CA GLU A 353 -31.93 -36.52 31.88
C GLU A 353 -32.80 -36.09 33.06
N GLN A 354 -32.80 -34.80 33.41
CA GLN A 354 -33.65 -34.26 34.47
C GLN A 354 -35.14 -34.39 34.11
N ALA A 355 -35.53 -34.06 32.88
CA ALA A 355 -36.92 -34.20 32.43
C ALA A 355 -37.38 -35.68 32.46
N ALA A 356 -36.52 -36.61 32.05
CA ALA A 356 -36.82 -38.04 32.12
C ALA A 356 -36.96 -38.53 33.57
N ARG A 357 -36.13 -38.04 34.50
CA ARG A 357 -36.25 -38.35 35.94
C ARG A 357 -37.56 -37.82 36.52
N THR A 358 -37.93 -36.58 36.23
CA THR A 358 -39.19 -36.01 36.71
C THR A 358 -40.40 -36.75 36.17
N GLU A 359 -40.37 -37.17 34.90
CA GLU A 359 -41.45 -37.98 34.31
C GLU A 359 -41.53 -39.38 34.95
N LEU A 360 -40.39 -40.01 35.25
CA LEU A 360 -40.32 -41.27 36.01
C LEU A 360 -40.88 -41.10 37.42
N GLU A 361 -40.48 -40.07 38.16
CA GLU A 361 -41.01 -39.75 39.48
C GLU A 361 -42.53 -39.54 39.43
N ARG A 362 -43.03 -38.80 38.44
CA ARG A 362 -44.47 -38.60 38.22
C ARG A 362 -45.21 -39.91 38.02
N ARG A 363 -44.71 -40.79 37.15
CA ARG A 363 -45.29 -42.11 36.90
C ARG A 363 -45.22 -43.02 38.12
N VAL A 364 -44.13 -42.97 38.89
CA VAL A 364 -44.00 -43.73 40.14
C VAL A 364 -45.04 -43.27 41.14
N ILE A 365 -45.26 -41.96 41.29
CA ILE A 365 -46.31 -41.43 42.18
C ILE A 365 -47.69 -41.87 41.69
N GLU A 366 -48.02 -41.66 40.41
CA GLU A 366 -49.30 -42.09 39.81
C GLU A 366 -49.54 -43.59 40.03
N ARG A 367 -48.54 -44.44 39.78
CA ARG A 367 -48.63 -45.89 40.00
C ARG A 367 -48.74 -46.27 41.47
N THR A 368 -48.09 -45.53 42.37
CA THR A 368 -48.17 -45.75 43.82
C THR A 368 -49.54 -45.36 44.35
N GLU A 369 -50.14 -44.29 43.82
CA GLU A 369 -51.52 -43.90 44.13
C GLU A 369 -52.54 -44.92 43.59
N ASP A 370 -52.36 -45.41 42.37
CA ASP A 370 -53.24 -46.45 41.81
C ASP A 370 -53.13 -47.77 42.60
N LEU A 371 -51.91 -48.18 42.97
CA LEU A 371 -51.67 -49.37 43.78
C LEU A 371 -52.22 -49.22 45.19
N SER A 372 -52.08 -48.06 45.82
CA SER A 372 -52.62 -47.82 47.16
C SER A 372 -54.14 -47.85 47.16
N ARG A 373 -54.80 -47.23 46.16
CA ARG A 373 -56.26 -47.31 45.98
C ARG A 373 -56.74 -48.73 45.72
N ALA A 374 -56.03 -49.49 44.87
CA ALA A 374 -56.36 -50.88 44.59
C ALA A 374 -56.22 -51.76 45.85
N ARG A 375 -55.14 -51.55 46.63
CA ARG A 375 -54.92 -52.21 47.92
C ARG A 375 -56.05 -51.88 48.90
N ASP A 376 -56.39 -50.60 49.06
CA ASP A 376 -57.43 -50.17 50.00
C ASP A 376 -58.80 -50.74 49.64
N ARG A 377 -59.11 -50.81 48.33
CA ARG A 377 -60.32 -51.47 47.83
C ARG A 377 -60.35 -52.96 48.14
N LEU A 378 -59.26 -53.68 47.88
CA LEU A 378 -59.14 -55.11 48.20
C LEU A 378 -59.28 -55.36 49.71
N GLN A 379 -58.69 -54.49 50.54
CA GLN A 379 -58.76 -54.63 51.98
C GLN A 379 -60.16 -54.34 52.53
N ALA A 380 -60.90 -53.40 51.92
CA ALA A 380 -62.32 -53.18 52.19
C ALA A 380 -63.18 -54.40 51.78
N GLU A 381 -62.88 -55.02 50.63
CA GLU A 381 -63.58 -56.22 50.15
C GLU A 381 -63.33 -57.43 51.07
N ILE A 382 -62.08 -57.66 51.49
CA ILE A 382 -61.71 -58.72 52.45
C ILE A 382 -62.39 -58.51 53.80
N SER A 383 -62.42 -57.29 54.33
CA SER A 383 -63.09 -57.00 55.60
C SER A 383 -64.62 -57.14 55.48
N GLY A 384 -65.20 -56.78 54.34
CA GLY A 384 -66.58 -57.07 53.98
C GLY A 384 -66.89 -58.56 53.98
N HIS A 385 -66.06 -59.39 53.32
CA HIS A 385 -66.24 -60.84 53.32
C HIS A 385 -66.15 -61.44 54.73
N ARG A 386 -65.14 -61.06 55.53
CA ARG A 386 -65.02 -61.52 56.92
C ARG A 386 -66.23 -61.17 57.79
N SER A 387 -66.78 -59.96 57.64
CA SER A 387 -68.00 -59.54 58.31
C SER A 387 -69.20 -60.41 57.91
N THR A 388 -69.28 -60.77 56.63
CA THR A 388 -70.35 -61.61 56.09
C THR A 388 -70.22 -63.06 56.58
N GLU A 389 -69.00 -63.62 56.60
CA GLU A 389 -68.70 -64.92 57.20
C GLU A 389 -69.00 -64.95 58.71
N ALA A 390 -68.63 -63.90 59.45
CA ALA A 390 -68.95 -63.80 60.87
C ALA A 390 -70.47 -63.75 61.11
N LYS A 391 -71.22 -63.01 60.29
CA LYS A 391 -72.70 -63.02 60.36
C LYS A 391 -73.29 -64.39 60.02
N LEU A 392 -72.74 -65.10 59.04
CA LEU A 392 -73.15 -66.47 58.71
C LEU A 392 -72.90 -67.44 59.87
N GLN A 393 -71.77 -67.32 60.58
CA GLN A 393 -71.49 -68.12 61.78
C GLN A 393 -72.46 -67.83 62.92
N VAL A 394 -72.80 -66.56 63.16
CA VAL A 394 -73.80 -66.17 64.17
C VAL A 394 -75.18 -66.74 63.80
N VAL A 395 -75.60 -66.64 62.53
CA VAL A 395 -76.86 -67.24 62.07
C VAL A 395 -76.85 -68.77 62.20
N GLN A 396 -75.72 -69.44 61.94
CA GLN A 396 -75.57 -70.87 62.18
C GLN A 396 -75.67 -71.23 63.67
N GLN A 397 -75.09 -70.42 64.56
CA GLN A 397 -75.21 -70.63 66.00
C GLN A 397 -76.65 -70.42 66.49
N ASP A 398 -77.36 -69.41 65.99
CA ASP A 398 -78.79 -69.18 66.30
C ASP A 398 -79.66 -70.35 65.83
N LEU A 399 -79.36 -70.94 64.65
CA LEU A 399 -80.05 -72.14 64.16
C LEU A 399 -79.77 -73.38 65.01
N VAL A 400 -78.54 -73.55 65.51
CA VAL A 400 -78.18 -74.65 66.43
C VAL A 400 -78.85 -74.47 67.80
N GLN A 401 -79.01 -73.23 68.27
CA GLN A 401 -79.69 -72.92 69.53
C GLN A 401 -81.21 -73.12 69.41
N ALA A 402 -81.82 -72.78 68.27
CA ALA A 402 -83.21 -73.09 67.96
C ALA A 402 -83.47 -74.62 67.90
N ASN A 403 -82.53 -75.40 67.35
CA ASN A 403 -82.64 -76.87 67.34
C ASN A 403 -82.50 -77.47 68.76
N ARG A 404 -81.61 -76.93 69.61
CA ARG A 404 -81.50 -77.36 71.01
C ARG A 404 -82.76 -77.06 71.85
N LEU A 405 -83.49 -75.98 71.54
CA LEU A 405 -84.76 -75.65 72.20
C LEU A 405 -85.92 -76.54 71.74
N ALA A 406 -85.87 -77.14 70.55
CA ALA A 406 -86.88 -78.09 70.08
C ALA A 406 -86.76 -79.49 70.73
N ILE A 407 -85.57 -79.88 71.20
CA ILE A 407 -85.29 -81.22 71.75
C ILE A 407 -85.55 -81.32 73.27
N LEU A 408 -85.73 -80.20 73.98
CA LEU A 408 -86.06 -80.16 75.42
C LEU A 408 -87.57 -80.03 75.72
N GLY A 409 -88.41 -80.19 74.70
CA GLY A 409 -89.86 -80.11 74.79
C GLY A 409 -90.57 -81.36 74.29
N GLN A 410 -90.17 -82.55 74.71
CA GLN A 410 -91.07 -83.71 74.67
C GLN A 410 -90.70 -84.77 75.70
N VAL A 411 -91.71 -85.03 76.54
CA VAL A 411 -91.89 -86.08 77.54
C VAL A 411 -92.01 -87.44 76.87
#